data_AF-A0A7C7P619-F1
#
_entry.id   AF-A0A7C7P619-F1
#
_cell.length_a   1.000
_cell.length_b   1.000
_cell.length_c   1.000
_cell.angle_alpha   90.00
_cell.angle_beta   90.00
_cell.angle_gamma   90.00
#
_symmetry.space_group_name_H-M   'P 1'
#
loop_
_entity.id
_entity.type
_entity.pdbx_description
1 polymer ?
#
loop_
_entity_poly.entity_id
_entity_poly.type
_entity_poly.pdbx_seq_one_letter_code
_entity_poly.pdbx_strand_id
1 'polypeptide(L)'
;MKVESNMVQFHLEVSKFTEGVVTLPVTIVNVPEGIKINYFPKQITVKYATAINDFNSISNEDFKVECDYANSKNKSYLIPKIVAKPKNVKNIRLQEQQIEFIITQQ
;
A
#
# COMPACT_ATOMS: atom_id res chain seq x y z
N MET A 1 7.62 62.28 -8.34
CA MET A 1 6.86 61.01 -8.36
C MET A 1 7.57 60.06 -7.38
N LYS A 2 6.98 59.79 -6.20
CA LYS A 2 7.51 58.83 -5.24
C LYS A 2 6.88 57.47 -5.54
N VAL A 3 7.68 56.48 -5.88
CA VAL A 3 7.24 55.09 -6.03
C VAL A 3 7.49 54.41 -4.69
N GLU A 4 6.42 54.07 -3.98
CA GLU A 4 6.52 53.33 -2.73
C GLU A 4 6.40 51.83 -3.03
N SER A 5 7.46 51.09 -2.71
CA SER A 5 7.54 49.65 -2.92
C SER A 5 7.01 48.91 -1.70
N ASN A 6 5.81 48.34 -1.79
CA ASN A 6 5.29 47.43 -0.77
C ASN A 6 6.00 46.07 -0.87
N MET A 7 6.88 45.76 0.09
CA MET A 7 7.41 44.41 0.27
C MET A 7 6.37 43.54 0.97
N VAL A 8 6.02 42.43 0.34
CA VAL A 8 5.18 41.38 0.92
C VAL A 8 6.08 40.23 1.32
N GLN A 9 6.11 39.90 2.62
CA GLN A 9 6.81 38.71 3.12
C GLN A 9 5.90 37.50 2.99
N PHE A 10 6.21 36.60 2.07
CA PHE A 10 5.52 35.33 1.89
C PHE A 10 6.37 34.19 2.47
N HIS A 11 5.86 33.51 3.49
CA HIS A 11 6.46 32.29 4.02
C HIS A 11 5.63 31.09 3.57
N LEU A 12 6.25 30.20 2.80
CA LEU A 12 5.66 28.91 2.43
C LEU A 12 6.41 27.80 3.16
N GLU A 13 5.72 27.12 4.06
CA GLU A 13 6.26 25.94 4.71
C GLU A 13 6.24 24.78 3.72
N VAL A 14 7.42 24.41 3.22
CA VAL A 14 7.59 23.28 2.30
C VAL A 14 8.06 22.05 3.09
N SER A 15 7.25 21.00 3.11
CA SER A 15 7.66 19.71 3.69
C SER A 15 8.39 18.88 2.64
N LYS A 16 9.58 18.37 2.97
CA LYS A 16 10.28 17.41 2.12
C LYS A 16 9.57 16.05 2.20
N PHE A 17 9.21 15.51 1.05
CA PHE A 17 8.64 14.17 0.92
C PHE A 17 9.71 13.18 0.47
N THR A 18 9.59 11.94 0.93
CA THR A 18 10.40 10.81 0.50
C THR A 18 9.51 9.64 0.11
N GLU A 19 10.04 8.73 -0.69
CA GLU A 19 9.38 7.47 -1.05
C GLU A 19 9.90 6.34 -0.15
N GLY A 20 8.99 5.59 0.44
CA GLY A 20 9.26 4.37 1.19
C GLY A 20 8.84 3.14 0.39
N VAL A 21 9.55 2.05 0.63
CA VAL A 21 9.27 0.73 0.05
C VAL A 21 9.18 -0.26 1.19
N VAL A 22 8.09 -1.01 1.24
CA VAL A 22 7.88 -2.07 2.23
C VAL A 22 7.43 -3.36 1.56
N THR A 23 7.95 -4.49 2.02
CA THR A 23 7.52 -5.81 1.58
C THR A 23 6.64 -6.43 2.65
N LEU A 24 5.42 -6.81 2.27
CA LEU A 24 4.39 -7.27 3.20
C LEU A 24 3.87 -8.66 2.79
N PRO A 25 3.61 -9.55 3.76
CA PRO A 25 2.95 -10.81 3.47
C PRO A 25 1.51 -10.57 3.03
N VAL A 26 1.02 -11.39 2.12
CA VAL A 26 -0.37 -11.34 1.67
C VAL A 26 -1.18 -12.41 2.37
N THR A 27 -2.33 -12.01 2.90
CA THR A 27 -3.29 -12.93 3.54
C THR A 27 -4.50 -13.14 2.62
N ILE A 28 -4.92 -14.39 2.43
CA ILE A 28 -6.16 -14.70 1.72
C ILE A 28 -7.28 -14.91 2.73
N VAL A 29 -8.40 -14.22 2.54
CA VAL A 29 -9.60 -14.31 3.37
C VAL A 29 -10.75 -14.92 2.59
N ASN A 30 -11.80 -15.37 3.29
CA ASN A 30 -13.00 -16.01 2.73
C ASN A 30 -12.72 -17.28 1.92
N VAL A 31 -11.78 -18.11 2.38
CA VAL A 31 -11.48 -19.42 1.81
C VAL A 31 -12.49 -20.45 2.33
N PRO A 32 -13.21 -21.18 1.47
CA PRO A 32 -14.10 -22.26 1.88
C PRO A 32 -13.39 -23.34 2.70
N GLU A 33 -14.12 -23.99 3.60
CA GLU A 33 -13.60 -25.17 4.30
C GLU A 33 -13.36 -26.33 3.33
N GLY A 34 -12.29 -27.10 3.57
CA GLY A 34 -11.94 -28.29 2.76
C GLY A 34 -11.10 -28.01 1.52
N ILE A 35 -10.69 -26.76 1.27
CA ILE A 35 -9.73 -26.44 0.20
C ILE A 35 -8.45 -25.81 0.75
N LYS A 36 -7.32 -26.19 0.17
CA LYS A 36 -6.02 -25.56 0.47
C LYS A 36 -5.63 -24.67 -0.70
N ILE A 37 -5.38 -23.39 -0.41
CA ILE A 37 -4.92 -22.44 -1.42
C ILE A 37 -3.40 -22.29 -1.31
N ASN A 38 -2.71 -22.67 -2.38
CA ASN A 38 -1.34 -22.25 -2.58
C ASN A 38 -1.32 -21.03 -3.51
N TYR A 39 -0.45 -20.07 -3.25
CA TYR A 39 -0.45 -18.79 -3.98
C TYR A 39 0.95 -18.22 -4.07
N PHE A 40 1.20 -17.49 -5.15
CA PHE A 40 2.47 -16.83 -5.41
C PHE A 40 2.24 -15.47 -6.09
N PRO A 41 2.96 -14.41 -5.67
CA PRO A 41 3.94 -14.38 -4.58
C PRO A 41 3.30 -14.38 -3.17
N LYS A 42 4.06 -14.81 -2.16
CA LYS A 42 3.63 -14.78 -0.75
C LYS A 42 3.74 -13.39 -0.11
N GLN A 43 4.59 -12.55 -0.68
CA GLN A 43 4.83 -11.19 -0.24
C GLN A 43 4.76 -10.27 -1.44
N ILE A 44 4.25 -9.06 -1.23
CA ILE A 44 4.19 -8.03 -2.26
C ILE A 44 4.86 -6.75 -1.77
N THR A 45 5.35 -5.99 -2.72
CA THR A 45 6.02 -4.73 -2.47
C THR A 45 5.03 -3.59 -2.57
N VAL A 46 4.98 -2.77 -1.52
CA VAL A 46 4.17 -1.56 -1.43
C VAL A 46 5.09 -0.36 -1.44
N LYS A 47 4.88 0.53 -2.40
CA LYS A 47 5.54 1.83 -2.47
C LYS A 47 4.61 2.89 -1.94
N TYR A 48 5.12 3.81 -1.14
CA TYR A 48 4.34 4.90 -0.57
C TYR A 48 5.18 6.17 -0.50
N ALA A 49 4.52 7.33 -0.47
CA ALA A 49 5.16 8.61 -0.20
C ALA A 49 4.79 9.08 1.21
N THR A 50 5.76 9.64 1.93
CA THR A 50 5.56 10.18 3.28
C THR A 50 6.43 11.42 3.50
N ALA A 51 6.12 12.24 4.50
CA ALA A 51 7.01 13.31 4.92
C ALA A 51 8.28 12.72 5.53
N ILE A 52 9.43 13.36 5.32
CA ILE A 52 10.70 12.85 5.83
C ILE A 52 10.72 12.66 7.35
N ASN A 53 9.98 13.50 8.09
CA ASN A 53 9.85 13.43 9.54
C ASN A 53 9.01 12.23 10.00
N ASP A 54 8.06 11.79 9.17
CA ASP A 54 7.15 10.69 9.45
C ASP A 54 7.74 9.34 9.05
N PHE A 55 8.80 9.31 8.23
CA PHE A 55 9.38 8.09 7.66
C PHE A 55 9.75 7.06 8.73
N ASN A 56 10.37 7.50 9.83
CA ASN A 56 10.80 6.60 10.90
C ASN A 56 9.65 6.06 11.77
N SER A 57 8.46 6.65 11.68
CA SER A 57 7.27 6.21 12.44
C SER A 57 6.45 5.12 11.74
N ILE A 58 6.76 4.85 10.47
CA ILE A 58 5.98 3.95 9.63
C ILE A 58 6.64 2.56 9.65
N SER A 59 5.92 1.57 10.17
CA SER A 59 6.34 0.17 10.22
C SER A 59 5.57 -0.69 9.23
N ASN A 60 6.12 -1.87 8.92
CA ASN A 60 5.47 -2.88 8.09
C ASN A 60 4.13 -3.33 8.70
N GLU A 61 4.03 -3.34 10.03
CA GLU A 61 2.84 -3.75 10.77
C GLU A 61 1.66 -2.78 10.62
N ASP A 62 1.93 -1.53 10.24
CA ASP A 62 0.89 -0.52 10.00
C ASP A 62 0.13 -0.76 8.69
N PHE A 63 0.65 -1.66 7.85
CA PHE A 63 0.05 -2.02 6.58
C PHE A 63 -0.52 -3.43 6.64
N LYS A 64 -1.70 -3.61 6.06
CA LYS A 64 -2.31 -4.92 5.89
C LYS A 64 -2.78 -5.09 4.47
N VAL A 65 -2.29 -6.14 3.83
CA VAL A 65 -2.67 -6.55 2.48
C VAL A 65 -3.48 -7.83 2.56
N GLU A 66 -4.68 -7.79 1.99
CA GLU A 66 -5.57 -8.93 1.92
C GLU A 66 -6.07 -9.19 0.49
N CYS A 67 -6.29 -10.46 0.19
CA CYS A 67 -6.95 -10.94 -1.01
C CYS A 67 -8.25 -11.64 -0.60
N ASP A 68 -9.36 -11.23 -1.18
CA ASP A 68 -10.65 -11.88 -0.95
C ASP A 68 -10.87 -12.98 -1.99
N TYR A 69 -10.88 -14.25 -1.54
CA TYR A 69 -11.10 -15.40 -2.40
C TYR A 69 -12.49 -15.42 -3.03
N ALA A 70 -13.51 -14.88 -2.36
CA ALA A 70 -14.87 -14.82 -2.90
C ALA A 70 -14.96 -13.97 -4.18
N ASN A 71 -14.01 -13.04 -4.38
CA ASN A 71 -13.92 -12.22 -5.59
C ASN A 71 -13.22 -12.91 -6.77
N SER A 72 -12.72 -14.13 -6.60
CA SER A 72 -12.00 -14.84 -7.67
C SER A 72 -12.85 -15.10 -8.91
N LYS A 73 -14.19 -15.24 -8.81
CA LYS A 73 -15.15 -15.35 -9.95
C LYS A 73 -14.59 -16.12 -11.18
N ASN A 74 -14.04 -17.33 -10.97
CA ASN A 74 -13.42 -18.19 -12.00
C ASN A 74 -12.09 -17.70 -12.61
N LYS A 75 -11.39 -16.79 -11.95
CA LYS A 75 -10.03 -16.35 -12.30
C LYS A 75 -9.01 -17.17 -11.51
N SER A 76 -7.88 -17.48 -12.14
CA SER A 76 -6.73 -18.12 -11.50
C SER A 76 -5.84 -17.13 -10.70
N TYR A 77 -6.33 -15.91 -10.47
CA TYR A 77 -5.61 -14.87 -9.76
C TYR A 77 -6.53 -14.09 -8.81
N LEU A 78 -5.93 -13.57 -7.75
CA LEU A 78 -6.52 -12.67 -6.78
C LEU A 78 -5.92 -11.28 -6.93
N ILE A 79 -6.71 -10.26 -6.62
CA ILE A 79 -6.26 -8.87 -6.64
C ILE A 79 -5.99 -8.46 -5.19
N PRO A 80 -4.73 -8.21 -4.80
CA PRO A 80 -4.40 -7.73 -3.47
C PRO A 80 -4.98 -6.34 -3.23
N LYS A 81 -5.48 -6.12 -2.02
CA LYS A 81 -6.02 -4.85 -1.57
C LYS A 81 -5.40 -4.47 -0.24
N ILE A 82 -5.11 -3.18 -0.09
CA ILE A 82 -4.65 -2.61 1.17
C ILE A 82 -5.88 -2.33 2.02
N VAL A 83 -6.04 -3.07 3.12
CA VAL A 83 -7.16 -2.93 4.05
C VAL A 83 -6.80 -2.11 5.29
N ALA A 84 -5.51 -2.04 5.64
CA ALA A 84 -4.99 -1.15 6.67
C ALA A 84 -3.73 -0.44 6.18
N LYS A 85 -3.58 0.83 6.56
CA LYS A 85 -2.44 1.67 6.22
C LYS A 85 -2.32 2.82 7.24
N PRO A 86 -1.12 3.35 7.46
CA PRO A 86 -0.96 4.52 8.32
C PRO A 86 -1.58 5.78 7.69
N LYS A 87 -1.91 6.78 8.52
CA LYS A 87 -2.61 8.01 8.06
C LYS A 87 -1.68 9.00 7.36
N ASN A 88 -0.40 8.98 7.73
CA ASN A 88 0.65 9.88 7.25
C ASN A 88 1.28 9.44 5.90
N VAL A 89 0.77 8.38 5.27
CA VAL A 89 1.22 7.94 3.93
C VAL A 89 0.27 8.36 2.80
N LYS A 90 0.87 8.74 1.68
CA LYS A 90 0.20 9.16 0.43
C LYS A 90 0.71 8.34 -0.76
N ASN A 91 -0.02 8.43 -1.88
CA ASN A 91 0.36 7.82 -3.16
C ASN A 91 0.79 6.34 -3.05
N ILE A 92 0.02 5.55 -2.31
CA ILE A 92 0.36 4.14 -2.06
C ILE A 92 0.10 3.34 -3.33
N ARG A 93 1.06 2.51 -3.72
CA ARG A 93 1.02 1.67 -4.92
C ARG A 93 1.51 0.27 -4.59
N LEU A 94 0.73 -0.73 -5.01
CA LEU A 94 1.16 -2.12 -5.01
C LEU A 94 1.96 -2.36 -6.28
N GLN A 95 3.15 -2.96 -6.15
CA GLN A 95 3.97 -3.31 -7.29
C GLN A 95 3.38 -4.53 -8.00
N GLU A 96 2.95 -5.54 -7.25
CA GLU A 96 2.27 -6.71 -7.77
C GLU A 96 0.75 -6.49 -7.71
N GLN A 97 0.11 -6.40 -8.88
CA GLN A 97 -1.34 -6.14 -8.98
C GLN A 97 -2.19 -7.41 -8.96
N GLN A 98 -1.57 -8.57 -9.10
CA GLN A 98 -2.23 -9.87 -9.21
C GLN A 98 -1.38 -10.91 -8.52
N ILE A 99 -2.05 -11.86 -7.87
CA ILE A 99 -1.44 -12.99 -7.17
C ILE A 99 -2.09 -14.25 -7.71
N GLU A 100 -1.29 -15.10 -8.34
CA GLU A 100 -1.77 -16.35 -8.87
C GLU A 100 -1.99 -17.34 -7.72
N PHE A 101 -3.03 -18.15 -7.83
CA PHE A 101 -3.33 -19.17 -6.84
C PHE A 101 -3.75 -20.48 -7.48
N ILE A 102 -3.48 -21.57 -6.77
CA ILE A 102 -3.84 -22.93 -7.12
C ILE A 102 -4.60 -23.51 -5.94
N ILE A 103 -5.70 -24.18 -6.24
CA ILE A 103 -6.52 -24.88 -5.25
C ILE A 103 -6.11 -26.35 -5.28
N THR A 104 -5.78 -26.91 -4.12
CA THR A 104 -5.65 -28.35 -3.94
C THR A 104 -6.72 -28.84 -2.97
N GLN A 105 -7.32 -29.98 -3.31
CA GLN A 105 -8.19 -30.71 -2.38
C GLN A 105 -7.29 -31.32 -1.29
N GLN A 106 -7.72 -31.17 -0.05
CA GLN A 106 -6.97 -31.64 1.11
C GLN A 106 -7.04 -33.16 1.26
#